data_AF-A0A3D5CGX5-F1
#
_entry.id   AF-A0A3D5CGX5-F1
#
_cell.length_a   1.000
_cell.length_b   1.000
_cell.length_c   1.000
_cell.angle_alpha   90.00
_cell.angle_beta   90.00
_cell.angle_gamma   90.00
#
_symmetry.space_group_name_H-M   'P 1'
#
loop_
_entity.id
_entity.type
_entity.pdbx_description
1 polymer ?
#
loop_
_entity_poly.entity_id
_entity_poly.type
_entity_poly.pdbx_seq_one_letter_code
_entity_poly.pdbx_strand_id
1 'polypeptide(L)'
;MPLTNAARWRAFAVAAGVAAITILDLSKVNVALPSIEQALGAGSTELQLIVSGYVLTFGLFLVPMGRLGDQRSRRALFLVGLILFTLSSFACALAPNIIVLMVFRLLQGVAAGIQMPQVLGLIQQIFQGAERGRAFGLFGATIGLATAFGPTLGGLMIALGGPNDGWRWIFWMNVPLGIAAIAAAVWVLPTTRVPTGRRIALDPVGVVLFGITVLALMWPFLFTTGSPDDDPRRWWLLTVFLVFAALFVAWERRYAARGHAPLIPFT
;
A
#
# COMPACT_ATOMS: atom_id res chain seq x y z
N MET A 1 -26.48 10.43 -7.56
CA MET A 1 -27.32 9.46 -8.30
C MET A 1 -27.02 8.07 -7.78
N PRO A 2 -28.01 7.29 -7.34
CA PRO A 2 -27.77 5.89 -6.98
C PRO A 2 -27.23 5.17 -8.22
N LEU A 3 -26.07 4.53 -8.08
CA LEU A 3 -25.45 3.78 -9.17
C LEU A 3 -26.35 2.60 -9.53
N THR A 4 -26.52 2.34 -10.83
CA THR A 4 -27.14 1.10 -11.28
C THR A 4 -26.35 -0.10 -10.74
N ASN A 5 -27.02 -1.24 -10.53
CA ASN A 5 -26.36 -2.42 -9.96
C ASN A 5 -25.12 -2.83 -10.79
N ALA A 6 -25.20 -2.74 -12.12
CA ALA A 6 -24.07 -2.95 -13.02
C ALA A 6 -22.91 -1.97 -12.79
N ALA A 7 -23.19 -0.69 -12.53
CA ALA A 7 -22.15 0.31 -12.26
C ALA A 7 -21.47 0.08 -10.89
N ARG A 8 -22.21 -0.39 -9.87
CA ARG A 8 -21.66 -0.78 -8.55
C ARG A 8 -20.64 -1.92 -8.69
N TRP A 9 -21.01 -2.97 -9.42
CA TRP A 9 -20.12 -4.11 -9.65
C TRP A 9 -18.92 -3.79 -10.57
N ARG A 10 -19.08 -2.89 -11.54
CA ARG A 10 -17.94 -2.39 -12.33
C ARG A 10 -16.97 -1.59 -11.46
N ALA A 11 -17.47 -0.71 -10.59
CA ALA A 11 -16.62 0.05 -9.66
C ALA A 11 -15.89 -0.88 -8.67
N PHE A 12 -16.57 -1.92 -8.20
CA PHE A 12 -15.94 -3.00 -7.42
C PHE A 12 -14.82 -3.68 -8.20
N ALA A 13 -15.07 -4.11 -9.44
CA ALA A 13 -14.09 -4.83 -10.25
C ALA A 13 -12.83 -3.98 -10.48
N VAL A 14 -12.97 -2.68 -10.73
CA VAL A 14 -11.83 -1.75 -10.85
C VAL A 14 -11.08 -1.63 -9.53
N ALA A 15 -11.78 -1.42 -8.41
CA ALA A 15 -11.14 -1.27 -7.11
C ALA A 15 -10.43 -2.56 -6.65
N ALA A 16 -11.09 -3.71 -6.83
CA ALA A 16 -10.52 -5.03 -6.56
C ALA A 16 -9.34 -5.34 -7.48
N GLY A 17 -9.43 -4.99 -8.77
CA GLY A 17 -8.34 -5.14 -9.74
C GLY A 17 -7.11 -4.31 -9.37
N VAL A 18 -7.30 -3.05 -8.94
CA VAL A 18 -6.19 -2.20 -8.47
C VAL A 18 -5.54 -2.78 -7.21
N ALA A 19 -6.34 -3.29 -6.26
CA ALA A 19 -5.81 -3.99 -5.11
C ALA A 19 -5.04 -5.26 -5.52
N ALA A 20 -5.58 -6.03 -6.46
CA ALA A 20 -4.92 -7.22 -7.00
C ALA A 20 -3.57 -6.89 -7.62
N ILE A 21 -3.49 -5.84 -8.45
CA ILE A 21 -2.23 -5.37 -9.06
C ILE A 21 -1.21 -5.01 -7.99
N THR A 22 -1.64 -4.32 -6.93
CA THR A 22 -0.75 -3.90 -5.83
C THR A 22 -0.24 -5.10 -5.03
N ILE A 23 -1.09 -6.09 -4.74
CA ILE A 23 -0.70 -7.32 -4.03
C ILE A 23 0.19 -8.21 -4.89
N LEU A 24 -0.16 -8.35 -6.17
CA LEU A 24 0.65 -9.06 -7.15
C LEU A 24 2.04 -8.43 -7.24
N ASP A 25 2.12 -7.11 -7.15
CA ASP A 25 3.38 -6.37 -7.17
C ASP A 25 4.28 -6.65 -5.97
N LEU A 26 3.72 -6.77 -4.78
CA LEU A 26 4.44 -7.22 -3.59
C LEU A 26 4.94 -8.67 -3.74
N SER A 27 4.07 -9.57 -4.20
CA SER A 27 4.36 -11.00 -4.24
C SER A 27 5.42 -11.37 -5.27
N LYS A 28 5.35 -10.79 -6.48
CA LYS A 28 6.30 -11.08 -7.57
C LYS A 28 7.73 -10.61 -7.28
N VAL A 29 7.91 -9.51 -6.54
CA VAL A 29 9.23 -8.93 -6.25
C VAL A 29 10.06 -9.85 -5.39
N ASN A 30 9.44 -10.61 -4.47
CA ASN A 30 10.15 -11.57 -3.63
C ASN A 30 10.86 -12.65 -4.46
N VAL A 31 10.28 -13.07 -5.59
CA VAL A 31 10.92 -14.02 -6.52
C VAL A 31 12.02 -13.35 -7.35
N ALA A 32 11.96 -12.03 -7.51
CA ALA A 32 12.91 -11.25 -8.28
C ALA A 32 14.20 -10.91 -7.53
N LEU A 33 14.20 -10.99 -6.18
CA LEU A 33 15.33 -10.54 -5.37
C LEU A 33 16.68 -11.14 -5.80
N PRO A 34 16.81 -12.46 -6.06
CA PRO A 34 18.08 -13.02 -6.50
C PRO A 34 18.53 -12.48 -7.88
N SER A 35 17.58 -12.21 -8.79
CA SER A 35 17.90 -11.62 -10.09
C SER A 35 18.30 -10.14 -9.97
N ILE A 36 17.67 -9.39 -9.06
CA ILE A 36 18.05 -8.00 -8.75
C ILE A 36 19.44 -7.96 -8.11
N GLU A 37 19.74 -8.88 -7.21
CA GLU A 37 21.06 -9.03 -6.57
C GLU A 37 22.16 -9.23 -7.61
N GLN A 38 21.98 -10.20 -8.51
CA GLN A 38 22.96 -10.51 -9.55
C GLN A 38 23.12 -9.38 -10.57
N ALA A 39 22.01 -8.74 -10.98
CA ALA A 39 22.05 -7.72 -12.02
C ALA A 39 22.59 -6.36 -11.53
N LEU A 40 22.33 -6.00 -10.27
CA LEU A 40 22.70 -4.69 -9.71
C LEU A 40 23.82 -4.76 -8.66
N GLY A 41 24.30 -5.96 -8.31
CA GLY A 41 25.31 -6.15 -7.26
C GLY A 41 24.79 -5.74 -5.88
N ALA A 42 23.50 -5.92 -5.62
CA ALA A 42 22.86 -5.45 -4.40
C ALA A 42 23.30 -6.24 -3.16
N GLY A 43 23.56 -5.55 -2.06
CA GLY A 43 23.79 -6.18 -0.76
C GLY A 43 22.48 -6.67 -0.13
N SER A 44 22.60 -7.57 0.84
CA SER A 44 21.48 -8.11 1.63
C SER A 44 20.64 -7.03 2.30
N THR A 45 21.27 -5.99 2.83
CA THR A 45 20.57 -4.81 3.41
C THR A 45 19.69 -4.10 2.39
N GLU A 46 20.15 -3.98 1.14
CA GLU A 46 19.45 -3.23 0.10
C GLU A 46 18.24 -4.01 -0.42
N LEU A 47 18.39 -5.33 -0.59
CA LEU A 47 17.29 -6.24 -0.93
C LEU A 47 16.21 -6.25 0.15
N GLN A 48 16.61 -6.24 1.42
CA GLN A 48 15.68 -6.14 2.55
C GLN A 48 14.92 -4.81 2.54
N LEU A 49 15.60 -3.70 2.25
CA LEU A 49 14.97 -2.38 2.14
C LEU A 49 14.00 -2.28 0.95
N ILE A 50 14.22 -3.02 -0.13
CA ILE A 50 13.25 -3.08 -1.26
C ILE A 50 11.90 -3.64 -0.81
N VAL A 51 11.89 -4.71 -0.02
CA VAL A 51 10.66 -5.37 0.42
C VAL A 51 10.10 -4.69 1.66
N SER A 52 10.88 -4.66 2.74
CA SER A 52 10.43 -4.14 4.03
C SER A 52 10.24 -2.63 4.01
N GLY A 53 11.06 -1.89 3.25
CA GLY A 53 10.89 -0.44 3.09
C GLY A 53 9.59 -0.09 2.36
N TYR A 54 9.20 -0.86 1.35
CA TYR A 54 7.88 -0.72 0.71
C TYR A 54 6.76 -0.94 1.74
N VAL A 55 6.84 -2.01 2.54
CA VAL A 55 5.80 -2.33 3.54
C VAL A 55 5.73 -1.25 4.63
N LEU A 56 6.89 -0.71 5.03
CA LEU A 56 6.98 0.40 5.96
C LEU A 56 6.26 1.64 5.42
N THR A 57 6.61 2.11 4.22
CA THR A 57 5.99 3.32 3.66
C THR A 57 4.52 3.10 3.34
N PHE A 58 4.14 1.90 2.92
CA PHE A 58 2.76 1.46 2.80
C PHE A 58 2.00 1.65 4.12
N GLY A 59 2.47 1.07 5.22
CA GLY A 59 1.83 1.15 6.54
C GLY A 59 1.75 2.58 7.08
N LEU A 60 2.83 3.36 6.91
CA LEU A 60 2.89 4.77 7.35
C LEU A 60 1.84 5.65 6.68
N PHE A 61 1.60 5.44 5.39
CA PHE A 61 0.64 6.24 4.62
C PHE A 61 -0.78 5.69 4.66
N LEU A 62 -0.96 4.39 4.95
CA LEU A 62 -2.27 3.71 4.95
C LEU A 62 -3.31 4.42 5.83
N VAL A 63 -2.98 4.68 7.09
CA VAL A 63 -3.93 5.25 8.06
C VAL A 63 -4.21 6.74 7.79
N PRO A 64 -3.19 7.62 7.64
CA PRO A 64 -3.43 9.04 7.35
C PRO A 64 -4.18 9.26 6.03
N MET A 65 -3.84 8.51 4.98
CA MET A 65 -4.46 8.69 3.67
C MET A 65 -5.87 8.11 3.59
N GLY A 66 -6.17 7.06 4.38
CA GLY A 66 -7.55 6.62 4.57
C GLY A 66 -8.44 7.73 5.09
N ARG A 67 -8.00 8.40 6.16
CA ARG A 67 -8.71 9.56 6.75
C ARG A 67 -8.82 10.73 5.79
N LEU A 68 -7.75 11.07 5.08
CA LEU A 68 -7.79 12.14 4.09
C LEU A 68 -8.80 11.84 2.96
N GLY A 69 -8.94 10.56 2.60
CA GLY A 69 -9.90 10.10 1.59
C GLY A 69 -11.35 10.16 2.04
N ASP A 70 -11.59 9.86 3.32
CA ASP A 70 -12.91 10.03 3.96
C ASP A 70 -13.36 11.51 3.94
N GLN A 71 -12.40 12.44 4.06
CA GLN A 71 -12.67 13.88 4.18
C GLN A 71 -12.76 14.63 2.84
N ARG A 72 -11.85 14.37 1.90
CA ARG A 72 -11.80 15.11 0.63
C ARG A 72 -12.60 14.42 -0.46
N SER A 73 -12.02 13.35 -1.01
CA SER A 73 -12.63 12.54 -2.06
C SER A 73 -11.83 11.25 -2.21
N ARG A 74 -12.50 10.12 -1.98
CA ARG A 74 -11.90 8.80 -2.19
C ARG A 74 -11.44 8.60 -3.63
N ARG A 75 -12.23 9.07 -4.61
CA ARG A 75 -11.89 8.96 -6.03
C ARG A 75 -10.61 9.73 -6.37
N ALA A 76 -10.45 10.94 -5.85
CA ALA A 76 -9.26 11.75 -6.12
C ALA A 76 -7.99 11.08 -5.56
N LEU A 77 -8.03 10.63 -4.30
CA LEU A 77 -6.88 9.95 -3.71
C LEU A 77 -6.61 8.58 -4.34
N PHE A 78 -7.66 7.86 -4.74
CA PHE A 78 -7.51 6.61 -5.49
C PHE A 78 -6.74 6.83 -6.79
N LEU A 79 -7.13 7.84 -7.58
CA LEU A 79 -6.46 8.18 -8.84
C LEU A 79 -5.03 8.68 -8.60
N VAL A 80 -4.81 9.56 -7.61
CA VAL A 80 -3.47 10.05 -7.27
C VAL A 80 -2.55 8.90 -6.87
N GLY A 81 -3.01 8.02 -5.98
CA GLY A 81 -2.25 6.83 -5.56
C GLY A 81 -1.95 5.91 -6.73
N LEU A 82 -2.93 5.66 -7.60
CA LEU A 82 -2.76 4.78 -8.76
C LEU A 82 -1.80 5.37 -9.82
N ILE A 83 -1.88 6.67 -10.08
CA ILE A 83 -0.94 7.38 -10.97
C ILE A 83 0.47 7.31 -10.39
N LEU A 84 0.62 7.65 -9.10
CA LEU A 84 1.93 7.61 -8.43
C LEU A 84 2.51 6.19 -8.42
N PHE A 85 1.69 5.17 -8.22
CA PHE A 85 2.10 3.77 -8.25
C PHE A 85 2.61 3.37 -9.64
N THR A 86 1.88 3.78 -10.69
CA THR A 86 2.23 3.48 -12.09
C THR A 86 3.52 4.18 -12.49
N LEU A 87 3.68 5.46 -12.15
CA LEU A 87 4.90 6.23 -12.41
C LEU A 87 6.10 5.69 -11.62
N SER A 88 5.91 5.34 -10.35
CA SER A 88 6.98 4.75 -9.54
C SER A 88 7.39 3.38 -10.07
N SER A 89 6.44 2.56 -10.51
CA SER A 89 6.72 1.26 -11.13
C SER A 89 7.46 1.41 -12.46
N PHE A 90 7.09 2.40 -13.29
CA PHE A 90 7.81 2.73 -14.51
C PHE A 90 9.26 3.16 -14.19
N ALA A 91 9.44 4.03 -13.18
CA ALA A 91 10.75 4.48 -12.76
C ALA A 91 11.61 3.34 -12.17
N CYS A 92 11.01 2.38 -11.45
CA CYS A 92 11.69 1.16 -11.02
C CYS A 92 12.17 0.31 -12.20
N ALA A 93 11.37 0.19 -13.26
CA ALA A 93 11.74 -0.56 -14.45
C ALA A 93 12.93 0.06 -15.21
N LEU A 94 13.09 1.39 -15.12
CA LEU A 94 14.21 2.14 -15.71
C LEU A 94 15.40 2.32 -14.75
N ALA A 95 15.34 1.78 -13.53
CA ALA A 95 16.38 2.01 -12.52
C ALA A 95 17.75 1.52 -13.03
N PRO A 96 18.80 2.38 -13.00
CA PRO A 96 20.15 2.01 -13.42
C PRO A 96 20.97 1.36 -12.30
N ASN A 97 20.58 1.55 -11.04
CA ASN A 97 21.27 1.01 -9.87
C ASN A 97 20.28 0.73 -8.73
N ILE A 98 20.77 0.04 -7.70
CA ILE A 98 19.97 -0.42 -6.56
C ILE A 98 19.38 0.72 -5.72
N ILE A 99 20.11 1.83 -5.56
CA ILE A 99 19.65 2.99 -4.77
C ILE A 99 18.43 3.64 -5.44
N VAL A 100 18.49 3.83 -6.76
CA VAL A 100 17.37 4.38 -7.53
C VAL A 100 16.16 3.43 -7.44
N LEU A 101 16.37 2.12 -7.59
CA LEU A 101 15.31 1.13 -7.43
C LEU A 101 14.67 1.19 -6.05
N MET A 102 15.49 1.28 -5.00
CA MET A 102 15.05 1.38 -3.61
C MET A 102 14.20 2.63 -3.36
N VAL A 103 14.66 3.81 -3.80
CA VAL A 103 13.91 5.07 -3.64
C VAL A 103 12.54 5.00 -4.33
N PHE A 104 12.50 4.52 -5.57
CA PHE A 104 11.22 4.38 -6.27
C PHE A 104 10.35 3.29 -5.67
N ARG A 105 10.93 2.24 -5.07
CA ARG A 105 10.18 1.24 -4.30
C ARG A 105 9.55 1.82 -3.04
N LEU A 106 10.26 2.67 -2.31
CA LEU A 106 9.69 3.40 -1.17
C LEU A 106 8.51 4.27 -1.61
N LEU A 107 8.67 5.01 -2.72
CA LEU A 107 7.59 5.81 -3.31
C LEU A 107 6.41 4.97 -3.78
N GLN A 108 6.66 3.77 -4.30
CA GLN A 108 5.62 2.83 -4.71
C GLN A 108 4.83 2.31 -3.48
N GLY A 109 5.50 2.10 -2.34
CA GLY A 109 4.84 1.79 -1.08
C GLY A 109 3.97 2.94 -0.56
N VAL A 110 4.44 4.20 -0.66
CA VAL A 110 3.62 5.40 -0.38
C VAL A 110 2.37 5.41 -1.26
N ALA A 111 2.53 5.16 -2.56
CA ALA A 111 1.42 5.11 -3.51
C ALA A 111 0.41 4.00 -3.19
N ALA A 112 0.89 2.83 -2.77
CA ALA A 112 0.08 1.72 -2.28
C ALA A 112 -0.69 2.09 -0.99
N GLY A 113 -0.05 2.80 -0.06
CA GLY A 113 -0.65 3.29 1.17
C GLY A 113 -1.74 4.36 0.92
N ILE A 114 -1.59 5.15 -0.15
CA ILE A 114 -2.63 6.12 -0.56
C ILE A 114 -3.85 5.39 -1.15
N GLN A 115 -3.66 4.39 -2.00
CA GLN A 115 -4.76 3.78 -2.78
C GLN A 115 -5.55 2.69 -2.03
N MET A 116 -4.89 1.83 -1.25
CA MET A 116 -5.55 0.70 -0.55
C MET A 116 -6.70 1.10 0.39
N PRO A 117 -6.59 2.15 1.22
CA PRO A 117 -7.69 2.51 2.11
C PRO A 117 -8.86 3.09 1.30
N GLN A 118 -8.61 3.65 0.12
CA GLN A 118 -9.67 4.09 -0.79
C GLN A 118 -10.40 2.92 -1.42
N VAL A 119 -9.71 1.83 -1.77
CA VAL A 119 -10.34 0.59 -2.25
C VAL A 119 -11.33 0.07 -1.21
N LEU A 120 -10.87 -0.13 0.03
CA LEU A 120 -11.71 -0.62 1.11
C LEU A 120 -12.88 0.32 1.38
N GLY A 121 -12.61 1.63 1.45
CA GLY A 121 -13.63 2.65 1.67
C GLY A 121 -14.68 2.72 0.55
N LEU A 122 -14.28 2.56 -0.71
CA LEU A 122 -15.20 2.49 -1.85
C LEU A 122 -16.09 1.26 -1.77
N ILE A 123 -15.53 0.08 -1.48
CA ILE A 123 -16.31 -1.16 -1.33
C ILE A 123 -17.35 -0.99 -0.20
N GLN A 124 -16.96 -0.41 0.94
CA GLN A 124 -17.87 -0.14 2.06
C GLN A 124 -18.95 0.89 1.75
N GLN A 125 -18.68 1.88 0.88
CA GLN A 125 -19.68 2.85 0.44
C GLN A 125 -20.63 2.28 -0.61
N ILE A 126 -20.13 1.40 -1.47
CA ILE A 126 -20.90 0.83 -2.58
C ILE A 126 -21.84 -0.26 -2.08
N PHE A 127 -21.42 -1.13 -1.16
CA PHE A 127 -22.20 -2.29 -0.70
C PHE A 127 -22.66 -2.17 0.76
N GLN A 128 -23.94 -2.46 1.00
CA GLN A 128 -24.57 -2.44 2.32
C GLN A 128 -25.20 -3.80 2.66
N GLY A 129 -25.41 -4.06 3.96
CA GLY A 129 -26.05 -5.28 4.43
C GLY A 129 -25.33 -6.58 3.99
N ALA A 130 -26.11 -7.60 3.63
CA ALA A 130 -25.59 -8.91 3.23
C ALA A 130 -24.71 -8.87 1.96
N GLU A 131 -24.93 -7.92 1.05
CA GLU A 131 -24.10 -7.76 -0.16
C GLU A 131 -22.65 -7.40 0.17
N ARG A 132 -22.42 -6.72 1.31
CA ARG A 132 -21.07 -6.36 1.75
C ARG A 132 -20.23 -7.60 2.05
N GLY A 133 -20.81 -8.61 2.69
CA GLY A 133 -20.12 -9.88 2.96
C GLY A 133 -19.69 -10.58 1.66
N ARG A 134 -20.56 -10.61 0.65
CA ARG A 134 -20.24 -11.17 -0.66
C ARG A 134 -19.14 -10.38 -1.38
N ALA A 135 -19.18 -9.05 -1.32
CA ALA A 135 -18.16 -8.20 -1.91
C ALA A 135 -16.79 -8.41 -1.25
N PHE A 136 -16.73 -8.49 0.08
CA PHE A 136 -15.48 -8.79 0.80
C PHE A 136 -15.00 -10.22 0.57
N GLY A 137 -15.90 -11.18 0.43
CA GLY A 137 -15.54 -12.55 0.05
C GLY A 137 -14.88 -12.61 -1.32
N LEU A 138 -15.46 -11.94 -2.33
CA LEU A 138 -14.86 -11.85 -3.67
C LEU A 138 -13.55 -11.05 -3.68
N PHE A 139 -13.48 -9.97 -2.90
CA PHE A 139 -12.26 -9.18 -2.72
C PHE A 139 -11.13 -10.02 -2.12
N GLY A 140 -11.42 -10.78 -1.06
CA GLY A 140 -10.47 -11.70 -0.44
C GLY A 140 -10.02 -12.80 -1.40
N ALA A 141 -10.94 -13.38 -2.17
CA ALA A 141 -10.60 -14.36 -3.21
C ALA A 141 -9.69 -13.75 -4.29
N THR A 142 -9.95 -12.50 -4.71
CA THR A 142 -9.13 -11.77 -5.69
C THR A 142 -7.72 -11.53 -5.16
N ILE A 143 -7.59 -11.11 -3.91
CA ILE A 143 -6.29 -10.96 -3.23
C ILE A 143 -5.57 -12.30 -3.12
N GLY A 144 -6.26 -13.37 -2.71
CA GLY A 144 -5.68 -14.70 -2.60
C GLY A 144 -5.12 -15.21 -3.94
N LEU A 145 -5.89 -15.04 -5.02
CA LEU A 145 -5.43 -15.37 -6.38
C LEU A 145 -4.24 -14.51 -6.79
N ALA A 146 -4.27 -13.19 -6.55
CA ALA A 146 -3.17 -12.30 -6.86
C ALA A 146 -1.87 -12.70 -6.13
N THR A 147 -1.98 -13.06 -4.84
CA THR A 147 -0.85 -13.56 -4.04
C THR A 147 -0.31 -14.87 -4.59
N ALA A 148 -1.20 -15.81 -4.96
CA ALA A 148 -0.80 -17.13 -5.46
C ALA A 148 -0.17 -17.09 -6.85
N PHE A 149 -0.67 -16.24 -7.75
CA PHE A 149 -0.12 -16.08 -9.10
C PHE A 149 1.11 -15.15 -9.16
N GLY A 150 1.32 -14.31 -8.16
CA GLY A 150 2.44 -13.37 -8.10
C GLY A 150 3.81 -14.01 -8.36
N PRO A 151 4.19 -15.09 -7.64
CA PRO A 151 5.48 -15.76 -7.82
C PRO A 151 5.62 -16.38 -9.21
N THR A 152 4.57 -17.03 -9.70
CA THR A 152 4.55 -17.70 -11.02
C THR A 152 4.71 -16.69 -12.15
N LEU A 153 3.97 -15.57 -12.10
CA LEU A 153 4.09 -14.49 -13.09
C LEU A 153 5.45 -13.79 -12.98
N GLY A 154 5.95 -13.56 -11.75
CA GLY A 154 7.28 -13.01 -11.53
C GLY A 154 8.38 -13.88 -12.15
N GLY A 155 8.37 -15.19 -11.88
CA GLY A 155 9.31 -16.14 -12.46
C GLY A 155 9.22 -16.23 -13.98
N LEU A 156 8.01 -16.20 -14.55
CA LEU A 156 7.81 -16.18 -16.00
C LEU A 156 8.40 -14.90 -16.64
N MET A 157 8.19 -13.73 -16.03
CA MET A 157 8.77 -12.49 -16.54
C MET A 157 10.31 -12.50 -16.49
N ILE A 158 10.89 -13.08 -15.43
CA ILE A 158 12.34 -13.25 -15.32
C ILE A 158 12.85 -14.19 -16.42
N ALA A 159 12.17 -15.33 -16.62
CA ALA A 159 12.53 -16.31 -17.65
C ALA A 159 12.46 -15.72 -19.07
N LEU A 160 11.45 -14.88 -19.35
CA LEU A 160 11.28 -14.22 -20.64
C LEU A 160 12.29 -13.09 -20.89
N GLY A 161 12.63 -12.32 -19.85
CA GLY A 161 13.55 -11.18 -19.97
C GLY A 161 15.04 -11.53 -19.82
N GLY A 162 15.35 -12.79 -19.53
CA GLY A 162 16.72 -13.29 -19.41
C GLY A 162 17.47 -12.82 -18.15
N PRO A 163 18.78 -13.14 -18.03
CA PRO A 163 19.54 -12.95 -16.80
C PRO A 163 19.71 -11.48 -16.36
N ASN A 164 19.82 -10.56 -17.33
CA ASN A 164 20.18 -9.17 -17.06
C ASN A 164 18.97 -8.23 -16.93
N ASP A 165 17.93 -8.43 -17.75
CA ASP A 165 16.75 -7.54 -17.81
C ASP A 165 15.46 -8.19 -17.27
N GLY A 166 15.48 -9.48 -16.90
CA GLY A 166 14.31 -10.22 -16.40
C GLY A 166 13.61 -9.56 -15.22
N TRP A 167 14.37 -9.00 -14.28
CA TRP A 167 13.80 -8.27 -13.14
C TRP A 167 13.08 -6.97 -13.54
N ARG A 168 13.46 -6.32 -14.64
CA ARG A 168 12.82 -5.08 -15.12
C ARG A 168 11.43 -5.36 -15.69
N TRP A 169 11.25 -6.50 -16.36
CA TRP A 169 9.97 -6.92 -16.92
C TRP A 169 8.87 -7.06 -15.89
N ILE A 170 9.26 -7.48 -14.67
CA ILE A 170 8.36 -7.56 -13.53
C ILE A 170 7.73 -6.19 -13.24
N PHE A 171 8.53 -5.11 -13.23
CA PHE A 171 8.04 -3.75 -13.03
C PHE A 171 7.29 -3.20 -14.23
N TRP A 172 7.76 -3.49 -15.44
CA TRP A 172 7.11 -3.12 -16.69
C TRP A 172 5.69 -3.65 -16.79
N MET A 173 5.43 -4.88 -16.33
CA MET A 173 4.10 -5.48 -16.34
C MET A 173 3.04 -4.64 -15.61
N ASN A 174 3.41 -3.88 -14.57
CA ASN A 174 2.46 -3.02 -13.88
C ASN A 174 2.08 -1.78 -14.67
N VAL A 175 2.94 -1.30 -15.58
CA VAL A 175 2.72 -0.05 -16.31
C VAL A 175 1.48 -0.13 -17.21
N PRO A 176 1.31 -1.12 -18.11
CA PRO A 176 0.10 -1.22 -18.93
C PRO A 176 -1.13 -1.52 -18.08
N LEU A 177 -1.01 -2.35 -17.04
CA LEU A 177 -2.11 -2.65 -16.10
C LEU A 177 -2.55 -1.40 -15.34
N GLY A 178 -1.60 -0.59 -14.88
CA GLY A 178 -1.83 0.68 -14.20
C GLY A 178 -2.51 1.70 -15.10
N ILE A 179 -2.04 1.87 -16.34
CA ILE A 179 -2.67 2.75 -17.34
C ILE A 179 -4.11 2.32 -17.63
N ALA A 180 -4.33 1.02 -17.86
CA ALA A 180 -5.67 0.47 -18.08
C ALA A 180 -6.58 0.69 -16.86
N ALA A 181 -6.06 0.49 -15.65
CA ALA A 181 -6.79 0.72 -14.42
C ALA A 181 -7.10 2.20 -14.18
N ILE A 182 -6.19 3.12 -14.54
CA ILE A 182 -6.43 4.57 -14.47
C ILE A 182 -7.56 4.95 -15.41
N ALA A 183 -7.50 4.49 -16.67
CA ALA A 183 -8.57 4.74 -17.64
C ALA A 183 -9.91 4.20 -17.13
N ALA A 184 -9.96 2.95 -16.65
CA ALA A 184 -11.17 2.37 -16.09
C ALA A 184 -11.67 3.12 -14.86
N ALA A 185 -10.78 3.55 -13.95
CA ALA A 185 -11.12 4.29 -12.75
C ALA A 185 -11.69 5.68 -13.06
N VAL A 186 -11.15 6.37 -14.06
CA VAL A 186 -11.68 7.67 -14.51
C VAL A 186 -13.10 7.52 -15.06
N TRP A 187 -13.40 6.44 -15.78
CA TRP A 187 -14.71 6.24 -16.41
C TRP A 187 -15.76 5.64 -15.48
N VAL A 188 -15.36 4.74 -14.58
CA VAL A 188 -16.28 3.92 -13.79
C VAL A 188 -16.50 4.48 -12.39
N LEU A 189 -15.51 5.13 -11.78
CA LEU A 189 -15.65 5.59 -10.40
C LEU A 189 -16.57 6.82 -10.31
N PRO A 190 -17.62 6.77 -9.47
CA PRO A 190 -18.52 7.90 -9.28
C PRO A 190 -17.76 9.11 -8.71
N THR A 191 -18.10 10.30 -9.18
CA THR A 191 -17.66 11.56 -8.56
C THR A 191 -18.43 11.79 -7.26
N THR A 192 -18.18 11.00 -6.22
CA THR A 192 -18.73 11.28 -4.89
C THR A 192 -17.96 12.44 -4.26
N ARG A 193 -18.41 13.67 -4.54
CA ARG A 193 -18.23 14.79 -3.61
C ARG A 193 -19.29 14.58 -2.53
N VAL A 194 -18.94 13.94 -1.42
CA VAL A 194 -19.74 14.11 -0.21
C VAL A 194 -19.15 15.34 0.48
N PRO A 195 -19.83 16.50 0.47
CA PRO A 195 -19.37 17.66 1.21
C PRO A 195 -19.64 17.34 2.67
N THR A 196 -18.69 16.72 3.36
CA THR A 196 -18.74 16.66 4.82
C THR A 196 -18.42 18.07 5.31
N GLY A 197 -19.46 18.86 5.59
CA GLY A 197 -19.37 20.23 6.12
C GLY A 197 -18.69 20.34 7.49
N ARG A 198 -18.13 19.25 8.01
CA ARG A 198 -17.38 19.21 9.26
C ARG A 198 -15.89 19.31 8.90
N ARG A 199 -15.29 20.49 9.15
CA ARG A 199 -13.83 20.68 9.19
C ARG A 199 -13.28 19.82 10.33
N ILE A 200 -13.08 18.54 10.08
CA ILE A 200 -12.36 17.67 11.01
C ILE A 200 -10.89 17.99 10.79
N ALA A 201 -10.25 18.60 11.78
CA ALA A 201 -8.83 18.89 11.74
C ALA A 201 -8.07 17.56 11.58
N LEU A 202 -7.16 17.51 10.60
CA LEU A 202 -6.10 16.50 10.60
C LEU A 202 -5.43 16.59 11.97
N ASP A 203 -5.24 15.45 12.62
CA ASP A 203 -4.57 15.35 13.91
C ASP A 203 -3.07 15.12 13.65
N PRO A 204 -2.24 16.19 13.51
CA PRO A 204 -0.82 16.02 13.24
C PRO A 204 -0.11 15.29 14.38
N VAL A 205 -0.60 15.43 15.62
CA VAL A 205 -0.03 14.76 16.78
C VAL A 205 -0.30 13.26 16.67
N GLY A 206 -1.54 12.86 16.40
CA GLY A 206 -1.90 11.46 16.14
C GLY A 206 -1.12 10.85 14.97
N VAL A 207 -0.92 11.60 13.87
CA VAL A 207 -0.11 11.14 12.72
C VAL A 207 1.35 10.94 13.09
N VAL A 208 1.95 11.85 13.86
CA VAL A 208 3.35 11.72 14.31
C VAL A 208 3.49 10.55 15.29
N LEU A 209 2.60 10.41 16.26
CA LEU A 209 2.59 9.28 17.19
C LEU A 209 2.42 7.94 16.46
N PHE A 210 1.51 7.87 15.49
CA PHE A 210 1.35 6.70 14.64
C PHE A 210 2.62 6.40 13.85
N GLY A 211 3.23 7.43 13.24
CA GLY A 211 4.49 7.31 12.51
C GLY A 211 5.62 6.74 13.36
N ILE A 212 5.81 7.28 14.58
CA ILE A 212 6.82 6.80 15.53
C ILE A 212 6.51 5.37 15.96
N THR A 213 5.24 5.04 16.20
CA THR A 213 4.81 3.68 16.59
C THR A 213 5.14 2.67 15.49
N VAL A 214 4.79 2.95 14.24
CA VAL A 214 5.08 2.08 13.09
C VAL A 214 6.58 1.96 12.86
N LEU A 215 7.33 3.06 12.95
CA LEU A 215 8.78 3.05 12.80
C LEU A 215 9.44 2.22 13.91
N ALA A 216 9.08 2.43 15.18
CA ALA A 216 9.62 1.68 16.31
C ALA A 216 9.33 0.17 16.19
N LEU A 217 8.16 -0.19 15.67
CA LEU A 217 7.81 -1.58 15.40
C LEU A 217 8.62 -2.17 14.26
N MET A 218 8.74 -1.48 13.13
CA MET A 218 9.33 -2.02 11.90
C MET A 218 10.86 -1.96 11.89
N TRP A 219 11.47 -0.97 12.55
CA TRP A 219 12.93 -0.77 12.58
C TRP A 219 13.75 -2.01 12.96
N PRO A 220 13.44 -2.76 14.05
CA PRO A 220 14.21 -3.95 14.39
C PRO A 220 14.16 -5.03 13.29
N PHE A 221 13.04 -5.13 12.56
CA PHE A 221 12.87 -6.08 11.47
C PHE A 221 13.45 -5.60 10.12
N LEU A 222 13.62 -4.28 9.96
CA LEU A 222 14.20 -3.68 8.75
C LEU A 222 15.71 -3.89 8.65
N PHE A 223 16.41 -3.89 9.78
CA PHE A 223 17.87 -3.98 9.84
C PHE A 223 18.36 -5.33 10.39
N THR A 224 17.48 -6.34 10.46
CA THR A 224 17.88 -7.69 10.84
C THR A 224 18.50 -8.40 9.65
N THR A 225 19.79 -8.64 9.73
CA THR A 225 20.53 -9.41 8.72
C THR A 225 20.44 -10.91 8.98
N GLY A 226 20.01 -11.31 10.19
CA GLY A 226 19.99 -12.71 10.61
C GLY A 226 21.38 -13.25 10.94
N SER A 227 22.40 -12.39 10.92
CA SER A 227 23.77 -12.70 11.32
C SER A 227 23.87 -12.79 12.84
N PRO A 228 24.74 -13.66 13.40
CA PRO A 228 25.09 -13.64 14.83
C PRO A 228 25.64 -12.30 15.34
N ASP A 229 26.16 -11.46 14.43
CA ASP A 229 26.71 -10.13 14.75
C ASP A 229 25.63 -9.05 14.88
N ASP A 230 24.36 -9.41 14.68
CA ASP A 230 23.26 -8.48 14.83
C ASP A 230 23.15 -7.97 16.29
N ASP A 231 23.39 -6.67 16.53
CA ASP A 231 23.26 -6.07 17.88
C ASP A 231 21.89 -6.38 18.53
N PRO A 232 21.85 -7.16 19.63
CA PRO A 232 20.61 -7.52 20.32
C PRO A 232 19.86 -6.31 20.88
N ARG A 233 20.52 -5.16 21.05
CA ARG A 233 19.91 -3.95 21.60
C ARG A 233 18.79 -3.37 20.74
N ARG A 234 18.72 -3.75 19.46
CA ARG A 234 17.62 -3.36 18.56
C ARG A 234 16.23 -3.71 19.10
N TRP A 235 16.12 -4.80 19.87
CA TRP A 235 14.84 -5.26 20.41
C TRP A 235 14.27 -4.31 21.47
N TRP A 236 15.08 -3.43 22.07
CA TRP A 236 14.59 -2.35 22.93
C TRP A 236 13.68 -1.36 22.19
N LEU A 237 13.76 -1.29 20.86
CA LEU A 237 12.82 -0.50 20.06
C LEU A 237 11.39 -1.04 20.16
N LEU A 238 11.19 -2.32 20.49
CA LEU A 238 9.86 -2.84 20.81
C LEU A 238 9.30 -2.27 22.10
N THR A 239 10.14 -1.96 23.08
CA THR A 239 9.73 -1.22 24.29
C THR A 239 9.30 0.19 23.93
N VAL A 240 10.06 0.88 23.05
CA VAL A 240 9.69 2.19 22.51
C VAL A 240 8.34 2.09 21.77
N PHE A 241 8.14 1.06 20.95
CA PHE A 241 6.87 0.79 20.30
C PHE A 241 5.72 0.65 21.31
N LEU A 242 5.88 -0.14 22.37
CA LEU A 242 4.83 -0.29 23.39
C LEU A 242 4.47 1.04 24.05
N VAL A 243 5.48 1.86 24.37
CA VAL A 243 5.28 3.19 24.96
C VAL A 243 4.53 4.11 23.99
N PHE A 244 4.98 4.21 22.74
CA PHE A 244 4.34 5.09 21.75
C PHE A 244 2.97 4.59 21.31
N ALA A 245 2.74 3.28 21.26
CA ALA A 245 1.43 2.69 21.03
C ALA A 245 0.47 3.04 22.16
N ALA A 246 0.90 2.93 23.42
CA ALA A 246 0.09 3.33 24.58
C ALA A 246 -0.23 4.83 24.56
N LEU A 247 0.77 5.68 24.25
CA LEU A 247 0.58 7.12 24.11
C LEU A 247 -0.37 7.47 22.95
N PHE A 248 -0.25 6.77 21.82
CA PHE A 248 -1.14 6.94 20.67
C PHE A 248 -2.58 6.60 21.04
N VAL A 249 -2.81 5.45 21.69
CA VAL A 249 -4.15 5.04 22.16
C VAL A 249 -4.70 6.03 23.19
N ALA A 250 -3.88 6.50 24.14
CA ALA A 250 -4.30 7.48 25.14
C ALA A 250 -4.65 8.83 24.49
N TRP A 251 -3.86 9.28 23.53
CA TRP A 251 -4.10 10.50 22.77
C TRP A 251 -5.39 10.39 21.96
N GLU A 252 -5.58 9.30 21.21
CA GLU A 252 -6.77 9.03 20.42
C GLU A 252 -8.05 9.02 21.27
N ARG A 253 -8.01 8.36 22.44
CA ARG A 253 -9.12 8.36 23.40
C ARG A 253 -9.43 9.76 23.92
N ARG A 254 -8.39 10.54 24.24
CA ARG A 254 -8.54 11.92 24.72
C ARG A 254 -9.05 12.86 23.62
N TYR A 255 -8.60 12.65 22.39
CA TYR A 255 -9.00 13.43 21.21
C TYR A 255 -10.46 13.15 20.84
N ALA A 256 -10.88 11.89 20.91
CA ALA A 256 -12.28 11.47 20.78
C ALA A 256 -13.16 12.05 21.89
N ALA A 257 -12.72 12.00 23.15
CA ALA A 257 -13.44 12.56 24.29
C ALA A 257 -13.63 14.09 24.20
N ARG A 258 -12.79 14.79 23.45
CA ARG A 258 -12.90 16.24 23.16
C ARG A 258 -13.86 16.56 22.01
N GLY A 259 -14.54 15.55 21.43
CA GLY A 259 -15.49 15.72 20.33
C GLY A 259 -14.84 15.86 18.95
N HIS A 260 -13.53 15.60 18.83
CA HIS A 260 -12.83 15.52 17.56
C HIS A 260 -12.88 14.09 17.01
N ALA A 261 -12.66 13.91 15.71
CA ALA A 261 -12.62 12.57 15.12
C ALA A 261 -11.19 12.01 15.21
N PRO A 262 -10.94 10.94 16.00
CA PRO A 262 -9.62 10.29 16.11
C PRO A 262 -9.20 9.63 14.79
N LEU A 263 -7.92 9.26 14.59
CA LEU A 263 -7.43 8.50 13.42
C LEU A 263 -7.95 7.05 13.39
N ILE A 264 -8.16 6.43 14.55
CA ILE A 264 -8.73 5.09 14.72
C ILE A 264 -9.90 5.21 15.71
N PRO A 265 -11.13 4.85 15.30
CA PRO A 265 -12.25 4.85 16.23
C PRO A 265 -12.10 3.61 17.13
N PHE A 266 -11.51 3.80 18.31
CA PHE A 266 -11.58 2.84 19.39
C PHE A 266 -12.96 3.00 20.04
N THR A 267 -13.97 2.32 19.49
CA THR A 267 -15.30 2.16 20.10
C THR A 267 -15.21 1.40 21.41
#